data_AF-A0A9E5DUF6-F1
#
_entry.id   AF-A0A9E5DUF6-F1
#
_cell.length_a   1.000
_cell.length_b   1.000
_cell.length_c   1.000
_cell.angle_alpha   90.00
_cell.angle_beta   90.00
_cell.angle_gamma   90.00
#
_symmetry.space_group_name_H-M   'P 1'
#
loop_
_entity.id
_entity.type
_entity.pdbx_description
1 polymer ?
#
loop_
_entity_poly.entity_id
_entity_poly.type
_entity_poly.pdbx_seq_one_letter_code
_entity_poly.pdbx_strand_id
1 'polypeptide(L)'
;MCTDDSCDTVAGCKNIANTGACTDNNACTTGDKCGNLACVAGAAVVCNDNNGCTNDSCNITSGCVFAKSTAPCNDGNACTQNDVCGAGSCAGGVLTCDDNNVCTTDACDKAQGCTFTSNTVACDDKNACTTADLCANNKCGGATKICNDGLVCTTDTCNVSSGCVFTNNTSTCNDNSACTNTDVCANGVCAGTKITCNDTNLCTDDSCNVGSGCVFANNTVTCNDGDACTSGDKCGSAVCVGTVISCDDVNVCTNDSCDKIAGCANVANTATCDDKNACTTGEKCATKAGGGGVAKVCDDANPCTADSCNTTSGACVFAFSATVCTAKPLPYVNPIDCGDATLALSAAVGGVVWGLDATPGAPGKLSGSCSLNFNNGTNYVATGGLTPRGTATTNFVVDGTAATKVVVSFESYNGADPVENNNLYDLRYVEASVDGFNTIAWQTTLVQGTAKGAWT
;
A
#
# COMPACT_ATOMS: atom_id res chain seq x y z
N MET A 1 -80.20 -118.04 67.87
CA MET A 1 -80.31 -119.36 67.23
C MET A 1 -78.90 -119.88 67.00
N CYS A 2 -78.38 -120.70 67.91
CA CYS A 2 -77.11 -121.43 67.73
C CYS A 2 -77.20 -122.86 68.28
N THR A 3 -78.42 -123.35 68.38
CA THR A 3 -78.78 -124.66 68.85
C THR A 3 -79.85 -125.24 67.93
N ASP A 4 -79.71 -126.51 67.62
CA ASP A 4 -80.78 -127.31 67.03
C ASP A 4 -81.52 -127.95 68.20
N ASP A 5 -82.66 -127.36 68.54
CA ASP A 5 -83.44 -127.77 69.70
C ASP A 5 -84.41 -128.88 69.29
N SER A 6 -84.36 -129.99 70.02
CA SER A 6 -85.28 -131.11 69.86
C SER A 6 -85.69 -131.63 71.24
N CYS A 7 -86.95 -131.97 71.42
CA CYS A 7 -87.42 -132.53 72.69
C CYS A 7 -87.74 -134.01 72.52
N ASP A 8 -87.12 -134.82 73.36
CA ASP A 8 -87.35 -136.26 73.47
C ASP A 8 -88.26 -136.51 74.68
N THR A 9 -89.27 -137.37 74.52
CA THR A 9 -90.24 -137.71 75.57
C THR A 9 -89.63 -138.43 76.78
N VAL A 10 -88.38 -138.89 76.70
CA VAL A 10 -87.64 -139.58 77.77
C VAL A 10 -86.52 -138.72 78.34
N ALA A 11 -85.72 -138.05 77.49
CA ALA A 11 -84.52 -137.31 77.93
C ALA A 11 -84.77 -135.80 78.20
N GLY A 12 -85.97 -135.29 77.92
CA GLY A 12 -86.29 -133.87 78.00
C GLY A 12 -85.81 -133.09 76.77
N CYS A 13 -85.85 -131.75 76.84
CA CYS A 13 -85.40 -130.90 75.73
C CYS A 13 -83.87 -130.87 75.64
N LYS A 14 -83.35 -131.23 74.47
CA LYS A 14 -81.93 -131.26 74.13
C LYS A 14 -81.64 -130.14 73.14
N ASN A 15 -80.74 -129.25 73.53
CA ASN A 15 -80.26 -128.14 72.71
C ASN A 15 -78.84 -128.49 72.24
N ILE A 16 -78.66 -128.93 71.00
CA ILE A 16 -77.35 -129.31 70.45
C ILE A 16 -76.76 -128.09 69.75
N ALA A 17 -75.53 -127.68 70.11
CA ALA A 17 -74.84 -126.61 69.41
C ALA A 17 -74.71 -126.93 67.91
N ASN A 18 -75.17 -126.02 67.05
CA ASN A 18 -74.96 -126.12 65.61
C ASN A 18 -73.81 -125.20 65.16
N THR A 19 -73.39 -125.33 63.90
CA THR A 19 -72.32 -124.52 63.29
C THR A 19 -72.84 -123.66 62.13
N GLY A 20 -74.16 -123.44 62.12
CA GLY A 20 -74.85 -122.67 61.09
C GLY A 20 -74.46 -121.19 61.10
N ALA A 21 -74.92 -120.47 60.07
CA ALA A 21 -74.83 -119.02 60.04
C ALA A 21 -75.71 -118.42 61.14
N CYS A 22 -75.18 -117.42 61.83
CA CYS A 22 -75.90 -116.64 62.82
C CYS A 22 -75.60 -115.15 62.60
N THR A 23 -76.13 -114.29 63.46
CA THR A 23 -75.73 -112.89 63.53
C THR A 23 -75.44 -112.54 64.99
N ASP A 24 -74.32 -111.87 65.23
CA ASP A 24 -73.95 -111.35 66.55
C ASP A 24 -74.50 -109.92 66.78
N ASN A 25 -75.34 -109.42 65.87
CA ASN A 25 -75.86 -108.04 65.80
C ASN A 25 -74.77 -106.97 65.71
N ASN A 26 -73.55 -107.33 65.34
CA ASN A 26 -72.47 -106.40 65.05
C ASN A 26 -72.36 -106.20 63.54
N ALA A 27 -72.74 -105.03 63.06
CA ALA A 27 -72.65 -104.70 61.63
C ALA A 27 -71.20 -104.64 61.10
N CYS A 28 -70.20 -104.78 61.97
CA CYS A 28 -68.77 -104.77 61.65
C CYS A 28 -68.14 -106.15 61.50
N THR A 29 -68.94 -107.22 61.54
CA THR A 29 -68.50 -108.59 61.35
C THR A 29 -69.36 -109.26 60.27
N THR A 30 -68.75 -110.10 59.44
CA THR A 30 -69.46 -110.83 58.38
C THR A 30 -69.14 -112.32 58.46
N GLY A 31 -70.15 -113.11 58.09
CA GLY A 31 -70.01 -114.56 58.11
C GLY A 31 -69.92 -115.12 59.53
N ASP A 32 -70.65 -114.52 60.48
CA ASP A 32 -70.75 -115.01 61.86
C ASP A 32 -71.30 -116.44 61.87
N LYS A 33 -70.72 -117.27 62.75
CA LYS A 33 -71.07 -118.69 62.85
C LYS A 33 -71.29 -119.11 64.28
N CYS A 34 -72.15 -120.08 64.45
CA CYS A 34 -72.38 -120.67 65.77
C CYS A 34 -71.15 -121.47 66.22
N GLY A 35 -70.71 -121.20 67.44
CA GLY A 35 -69.60 -121.89 68.11
C GLY A 35 -69.83 -121.88 69.61
N ASN A 36 -69.69 -123.04 70.26
CA ASN A 36 -69.90 -123.20 71.71
C ASN A 36 -71.21 -122.57 72.23
N LEU A 37 -72.34 -122.87 71.57
CA LEU A 37 -73.70 -122.40 71.92
C LEU A 37 -73.94 -120.88 71.76
N ALA A 38 -72.96 -120.11 71.29
CA ALA A 38 -73.07 -118.67 71.04
C ALA A 38 -72.76 -118.34 69.59
N CYS A 39 -73.25 -117.19 69.12
CA CYS A 39 -72.82 -116.66 67.83
C CYS A 39 -71.43 -116.05 67.99
N VAL A 40 -70.46 -116.51 67.21
CA VAL A 40 -69.09 -116.00 67.22
C VAL A 40 -68.90 -115.08 66.03
N ALA A 41 -68.40 -113.87 66.33
CA ALA A 41 -68.04 -112.86 65.35
C ALA A 41 -67.18 -113.44 64.22
N GLY A 42 -67.60 -113.20 62.98
CA GLY A 42 -66.88 -113.57 61.78
C GLY A 42 -65.74 -112.61 61.45
N ALA A 43 -65.41 -112.50 60.16
CA ALA A 43 -64.35 -111.61 59.70
C ALA A 43 -64.76 -110.15 59.86
N ALA A 44 -63.86 -109.31 60.36
CA ALA A 44 -64.10 -107.87 60.48
C ALA A 44 -64.34 -107.24 59.11
N VAL A 45 -65.38 -106.40 59.03
CA VAL A 45 -65.68 -105.58 57.85
C VAL A 45 -64.57 -104.55 57.67
N VAL A 46 -63.98 -104.50 56.48
CA VAL A 46 -63.03 -103.45 56.08
C VAL A 46 -63.82 -102.28 55.52
N CYS A 47 -63.97 -101.23 56.32
CA CYS A 47 -64.74 -100.03 55.94
C CYS A 47 -63.87 -98.99 55.21
N ASN A 48 -63.13 -99.39 54.17
CA ASN A 48 -62.33 -98.45 53.38
C ASN A 48 -63.10 -97.97 52.15
N ASP A 49 -63.44 -96.69 52.06
CA ASP A 49 -64.10 -96.12 50.87
C ASP A 49 -63.11 -95.56 49.83
N ASN A 50 -61.80 -95.67 50.09
CA ASN A 50 -60.70 -95.10 49.31
C ASN A 50 -60.76 -93.57 49.16
N ASN A 51 -61.47 -92.87 50.05
CA ASN A 51 -61.47 -91.42 50.13
C ASN A 51 -60.52 -90.96 51.24
N GLY A 52 -59.38 -90.36 50.85
CA GLY A 52 -58.42 -89.80 51.82
C GLY A 52 -58.96 -88.65 52.69
N CYS A 53 -60.17 -88.15 52.40
CA CYS A 53 -60.86 -87.11 53.17
C CYS A 53 -61.98 -87.62 54.09
N THR A 54 -62.02 -88.92 54.34
CA THR A 54 -62.85 -89.52 55.37
C THR A 54 -61.99 -90.29 56.37
N ASN A 55 -62.43 -90.29 57.62
CA ASN A 55 -61.93 -91.12 58.68
C ASN A 55 -62.85 -92.34 58.77
N ASP A 56 -62.35 -93.42 58.21
CA ASP A 56 -63.05 -94.66 58.00
C ASP A 56 -63.12 -95.46 59.30
N SER A 57 -64.34 -95.76 59.74
CA SER A 57 -64.54 -96.58 60.93
C SER A 57 -65.79 -97.44 60.78
N CYS A 58 -65.89 -98.48 61.59
CA CYS A 58 -67.07 -99.31 61.63
C CYS A 58 -67.84 -99.06 62.92
N ASN A 59 -69.11 -98.68 62.77
CA ASN A 59 -70.05 -98.54 63.86
C ASN A 59 -70.84 -99.85 64.01
N ILE A 60 -70.87 -100.40 65.22
CA ILE A 60 -71.51 -101.69 65.54
C ILE A 60 -72.99 -101.77 65.14
N THR A 61 -73.69 -100.63 65.07
CA THR A 61 -75.12 -100.56 64.74
C THR A 61 -75.37 -100.17 63.29
N SER A 62 -74.66 -99.17 62.77
CA SER A 62 -74.90 -98.62 61.44
C SER A 62 -73.97 -99.16 60.34
N GLY A 63 -73.01 -100.03 60.69
CA GLY A 63 -72.01 -100.54 59.77
C GLY A 63 -70.94 -99.49 59.47
N CYS A 64 -70.42 -99.48 58.24
CA CYS A 64 -69.36 -98.53 57.86
C CYS A 64 -69.80 -97.07 57.94
N VAL A 65 -68.97 -96.24 58.58
CA VAL A 65 -69.16 -94.79 58.70
C VAL A 65 -67.89 -94.08 58.24
N PHE A 66 -68.07 -93.01 57.46
CA PHE A 66 -66.99 -92.28 56.77
C PHE A 66 -67.03 -90.81 57.24
N ALA A 67 -66.42 -90.52 58.39
CA ALA A 67 -66.51 -89.20 59.00
C ALA A 67 -65.60 -88.21 58.26
N LYS A 68 -66.13 -87.06 57.84
CA LYS A 68 -65.36 -86.04 57.10
C LYS A 68 -64.12 -85.61 57.89
N SER A 69 -62.96 -85.66 57.24
CA SER A 69 -61.68 -85.24 57.81
C SER A 69 -61.40 -83.76 57.52
N THR A 70 -60.51 -83.17 58.32
CA THR A 70 -59.90 -81.85 58.07
C THR A 70 -58.38 -81.95 58.01
N ALA A 71 -57.86 -83.16 57.79
CA ALA A 71 -56.42 -83.40 57.66
C ALA A 71 -55.90 -82.82 56.33
N PRO A 72 -54.57 -82.59 56.23
CA PRO A 72 -53.92 -82.34 54.95
C PRO A 72 -54.19 -83.49 53.98
N CYS A 73 -54.37 -83.16 52.72
CA CYS A 73 -54.58 -84.12 51.64
C CYS A 73 -53.82 -83.67 50.39
N ASN A 74 -54.05 -84.31 49.24
CA ASN A 74 -53.54 -83.87 47.95
C ASN A 74 -54.69 -83.98 46.94
N ASP A 75 -55.08 -82.87 46.32
CA ASP A 75 -56.21 -82.81 45.39
C ASP A 75 -55.81 -83.17 43.94
N GLY A 76 -54.54 -83.50 43.72
CA GLY A 76 -53.96 -83.89 42.44
C GLY A 76 -53.74 -82.72 41.47
N ASN A 77 -54.02 -81.49 41.90
CA ASN A 77 -53.86 -80.30 41.09
C ASN A 77 -52.58 -79.55 41.49
N ALA A 78 -51.60 -79.50 40.59
CA ALA A 78 -50.35 -78.77 40.85
C ALA A 78 -50.53 -77.24 40.95
N CYS A 79 -51.75 -76.74 40.69
CA CYS A 79 -52.14 -75.33 40.79
C CYS A 79 -52.85 -74.96 42.09
N THR A 80 -52.83 -75.87 43.05
CA THR A 80 -53.34 -75.65 44.40
C THR A 80 -52.22 -75.85 45.39
N GLN A 81 -52.32 -75.13 46.51
CA GLN A 81 -51.38 -75.23 47.63
C GLN A 81 -52.16 -75.33 48.93
N ASN A 82 -51.55 -75.96 49.93
CA ASN A 82 -52.13 -76.16 51.25
C ASN A 82 -53.48 -76.90 51.16
N ASP A 83 -53.49 -78.02 50.45
CA ASP A 83 -54.67 -78.87 50.27
C ASP A 83 -55.13 -79.45 51.60
N VAL A 84 -56.42 -79.23 51.91
CA VAL A 84 -57.02 -79.68 53.16
C VAL A 84 -58.38 -80.30 52.85
N CYS A 85 -58.71 -81.36 53.58
CA CYS A 85 -60.03 -81.97 53.49
C CYS A 85 -61.12 -81.02 53.98
N GLY A 86 -62.13 -80.81 53.14
CA GLY A 86 -63.28 -79.97 53.42
C GLY A 86 -64.54 -80.60 52.84
N ALA A 87 -65.59 -80.72 53.64
CA ALA A 87 -66.88 -81.29 53.23
C ALA A 87 -66.84 -82.71 52.62
N GLY A 88 -65.74 -83.47 52.76
CA GLY A 88 -65.55 -84.81 52.19
C GLY A 88 -64.75 -84.83 50.87
N SER A 89 -64.19 -83.70 50.45
CA SER A 89 -63.35 -83.58 49.26
C SER A 89 -62.03 -82.87 49.61
N CYS A 90 -60.97 -83.21 48.88
CA CYS A 90 -59.71 -82.51 48.99
C CYS A 90 -59.71 -81.29 48.07
N ALA A 91 -59.32 -80.13 48.59
CA ALA A 91 -59.13 -78.92 47.79
C ALA A 91 -58.08 -78.02 48.44
N GLY A 92 -57.23 -77.38 47.64
CA GLY A 92 -56.32 -76.34 48.10
C GLY A 92 -56.71 -74.92 47.73
N GLY A 93 -55.93 -73.96 48.22
CA GLY A 93 -55.98 -72.57 47.78
C GLY A 93 -55.27 -72.41 46.44
N VAL A 94 -55.69 -71.43 45.63
CA VAL A 94 -55.08 -71.16 44.32
C VAL A 94 -53.59 -70.82 44.48
N LEU A 95 -52.74 -71.51 43.72
CA LEU A 95 -51.32 -71.18 43.57
C LEU A 95 -51.19 -70.02 42.58
N THR A 96 -50.56 -68.93 43.02
CA THR A 96 -50.21 -67.80 42.13
C THR A 96 -48.89 -68.10 41.42
N CYS A 97 -48.93 -68.25 40.10
CA CYS A 97 -47.74 -68.34 39.27
C CYS A 97 -47.42 -66.94 38.75
N ASP A 98 -46.45 -66.28 39.38
CA ASP A 98 -45.90 -64.99 38.95
C ASP A 98 -44.38 -65.05 39.12
N ASP A 99 -43.65 -65.05 38.01
CA ASP A 99 -42.18 -65.06 38.03
C ASP A 99 -41.55 -63.66 37.99
N ASN A 100 -42.40 -62.61 38.05
CA ASN A 100 -42.04 -61.21 37.92
C ASN A 100 -41.31 -60.86 36.61
N ASN A 101 -41.46 -61.68 35.56
CA ASN A 101 -40.89 -61.41 34.26
C ASN A 101 -41.99 -61.00 33.27
N VAL A 102 -42.00 -59.72 32.87
CA VAL A 102 -42.95 -59.21 31.87
C VAL A 102 -42.88 -59.94 30.52
N CYS A 103 -41.75 -60.59 30.22
CA CYS A 103 -41.52 -61.32 28.99
C CYS A 103 -41.96 -62.78 29.01
N THR A 104 -42.64 -63.20 30.06
CA THR A 104 -43.33 -64.48 30.15
C THR A 104 -44.83 -64.27 30.31
N THR A 105 -45.60 -65.22 29.80
CA THR A 105 -47.01 -65.35 30.12
C THR A 105 -47.13 -66.46 31.15
N ASP A 106 -47.56 -66.09 32.34
CA ASP A 106 -47.65 -66.99 33.47
C ASP A 106 -48.97 -67.76 33.41
N ALA A 107 -48.86 -69.07 33.49
CA ALA A 107 -50.01 -69.95 33.53
C ALA A 107 -49.75 -71.09 34.50
N CYS A 108 -50.82 -71.59 35.12
CA CYS A 108 -50.73 -72.78 35.92
C CYS A 108 -51.37 -73.96 35.18
N ASP A 109 -50.55 -74.95 34.86
CA ASP A 109 -50.97 -76.24 34.30
C ASP A 109 -51.27 -77.21 35.44
N LYS A 110 -52.45 -77.83 35.43
CA LYS A 110 -52.90 -78.68 36.55
C LYS A 110 -52.00 -79.89 36.81
N ALA A 111 -51.20 -80.33 35.82
CA ALA A 111 -50.30 -81.47 35.96
C ALA A 111 -48.85 -81.03 36.22
N GLN A 112 -48.38 -79.96 35.58
CA GLN A 112 -46.99 -79.51 35.63
C GLN A 112 -46.74 -78.40 36.66
N GLY A 113 -47.79 -77.74 37.16
CA GLY A 113 -47.70 -76.58 38.04
C GLY A 113 -47.46 -75.30 37.25
N CYS A 114 -46.65 -74.39 37.79
CA CYS A 114 -46.37 -73.12 37.12
C CYS A 114 -45.57 -73.29 35.83
N THR A 115 -46.04 -72.62 34.78
CA THR A 115 -45.43 -72.58 33.46
C THR A 115 -45.27 -71.12 33.01
N PHE A 116 -44.13 -70.81 32.40
CA PHE A 116 -43.73 -69.45 32.02
C PHE A 116 -43.30 -69.45 30.55
N THR A 117 -44.17 -68.97 29.67
CA THR A 117 -43.93 -69.04 28.21
C THR A 117 -43.49 -67.69 27.68
N SER A 118 -42.38 -67.63 26.94
CA SER A 118 -41.90 -66.39 26.31
C SER A 118 -43.01 -65.75 25.48
N ASN A 119 -43.22 -64.45 25.67
CA ASN A 119 -44.16 -63.65 24.89
C ASN A 119 -43.42 -62.60 24.04
N THR A 120 -44.18 -61.75 23.34
CA THR A 120 -43.65 -60.69 22.46
C THR A 120 -44.23 -59.31 22.78
N VAL A 121 -44.65 -59.08 24.03
CA VAL A 121 -45.24 -57.80 24.43
C VAL A 121 -44.18 -56.70 24.51
N ALA A 122 -44.62 -55.44 24.49
CA ALA A 122 -43.75 -54.31 24.76
C ALA A 122 -43.26 -54.34 26.21
N CYS A 123 -41.98 -54.01 26.40
CA CYS A 123 -41.31 -53.99 27.69
C CYS A 123 -40.32 -52.82 27.75
N ASP A 124 -39.60 -52.67 28.86
CA ASP A 124 -38.53 -51.67 29.02
C ASP A 124 -37.27 -52.41 29.49
N ASP A 125 -36.23 -52.43 28.65
CA ASP A 125 -34.97 -53.09 28.97
C ASP A 125 -34.02 -52.20 29.81
N LYS A 126 -34.48 -50.99 30.15
CA LYS A 126 -33.79 -49.93 30.90
C LYS A 126 -32.51 -49.44 30.23
N ASN A 127 -32.32 -49.73 28.94
CA ASN A 127 -31.20 -49.27 28.15
C ASN A 127 -31.65 -48.10 27.27
N ALA A 128 -31.21 -46.89 27.60
CA ALA A 128 -31.53 -45.70 26.81
C ALA A 128 -30.95 -45.72 25.38
N CYS A 129 -30.13 -46.74 25.06
CA CYS A 129 -29.52 -47.02 23.76
C CYS A 129 -30.23 -48.07 22.93
N THR A 130 -31.40 -48.53 23.35
CA THR A 130 -32.29 -49.36 22.56
C THR A 130 -33.58 -48.59 22.26
N THR A 131 -34.29 -49.05 21.24
CA THR A 131 -35.60 -48.52 20.85
C THR A 131 -36.49 -49.68 20.45
N ALA A 132 -37.81 -49.48 20.62
CA ALA A 132 -38.82 -50.49 20.32
C ALA A 132 -38.55 -51.82 21.06
N ASP A 133 -38.38 -51.71 22.38
CA ASP A 133 -38.11 -52.84 23.25
C ASP A 133 -39.29 -53.82 23.25
N LEU A 134 -38.98 -55.06 22.91
CA LEU A 134 -39.94 -56.15 22.84
C LEU A 134 -39.39 -57.36 23.57
N CYS A 135 -40.30 -58.15 24.10
CA CYS A 135 -39.95 -59.43 24.68
C CYS A 135 -39.55 -60.44 23.58
N ALA A 136 -38.41 -61.09 23.79
CA ALA A 136 -37.93 -62.19 22.97
C ALA A 136 -37.07 -63.12 23.82
N ASN A 137 -37.33 -64.44 23.74
CA ASN A 137 -36.57 -65.46 24.48
C ASN A 137 -36.48 -65.16 26.00
N ASN A 138 -37.62 -64.82 26.61
CA ASN A 138 -37.75 -64.46 28.03
C ASN A 138 -36.96 -63.22 28.47
N LYS A 139 -36.50 -62.38 27.54
CA LYS A 139 -35.75 -61.15 27.83
C LYS A 139 -36.36 -59.97 27.12
N CYS A 140 -36.31 -58.81 27.78
CA CYS A 140 -36.61 -57.54 27.14
C CYS A 140 -35.38 -57.03 26.40
N GLY A 141 -35.57 -56.55 25.17
CA GLY A 141 -34.52 -55.87 24.42
C GLY A 141 -35.06 -55.18 23.18
N GLY A 142 -34.37 -54.13 22.75
CA GLY A 142 -34.72 -53.39 21.53
C GLY A 142 -33.62 -53.37 20.47
N ALA A 143 -33.91 -52.67 19.38
CA ALA A 143 -32.92 -52.39 18.33
C ALA A 143 -31.96 -51.29 18.79
N THR A 144 -30.68 -51.42 18.45
CA THR A 144 -29.65 -50.41 18.78
C THR A 144 -30.04 -49.04 18.25
N LYS A 145 -30.04 -48.06 19.15
CA LYS A 145 -30.26 -46.65 18.85
C LYS A 145 -29.03 -46.07 18.18
N ILE A 146 -29.23 -45.46 17.01
CA ILE A 146 -28.18 -44.72 16.31
C ILE A 146 -28.11 -43.32 16.91
N CYS A 147 -27.01 -43.03 17.61
CA CYS A 147 -26.68 -41.70 18.07
C CYS A 147 -25.75 -41.08 17.04
N ASN A 148 -26.31 -40.34 16.09
CA ASN A 148 -25.53 -39.54 15.14
C ASN A 148 -26.19 -38.17 15.03
N ASP A 149 -25.48 -37.10 15.40
CA ASP A 149 -26.01 -35.73 15.34
C ASP A 149 -25.65 -34.99 14.03
N GLY A 150 -24.84 -35.63 13.16
CA GLY A 150 -24.39 -35.08 11.89
C GLY A 150 -23.28 -34.05 12.00
N LEU A 151 -22.74 -33.81 13.19
CA LEU A 151 -21.67 -32.84 13.42
C LEU A 151 -20.31 -33.55 13.44
N VAL A 152 -19.38 -33.12 12.58
CA VAL A 152 -18.04 -33.73 12.51
C VAL A 152 -17.20 -33.52 13.78
N CYS A 153 -17.51 -32.48 14.56
CA CYS A 153 -16.77 -32.07 15.75
C CYS A 153 -17.29 -32.66 17.06
N THR A 154 -18.16 -33.65 16.97
CA THR A 154 -18.62 -34.48 18.08
C THR A 154 -18.23 -35.93 17.84
N THR A 155 -17.91 -36.63 18.94
CA THR A 155 -17.82 -38.07 18.97
C THR A 155 -19.14 -38.57 19.54
N ASP A 156 -19.87 -39.29 18.72
CA ASP A 156 -21.22 -39.72 19.06
C ASP A 156 -21.17 -41.08 19.73
N THR A 157 -21.70 -41.13 20.94
CA THR A 157 -21.73 -42.35 21.74
C THR A 157 -23.11 -42.53 22.33
N CYS A 158 -23.43 -43.77 22.70
CA CYS A 158 -24.63 -44.04 23.45
C CYS A 158 -24.28 -44.56 24.84
N ASN A 159 -24.74 -43.83 25.85
CA ASN A 159 -24.64 -44.21 27.25
C ASN A 159 -25.92 -44.96 27.65
N VAL A 160 -25.77 -46.18 28.18
CA VAL A 160 -26.92 -47.04 28.52
C VAL A 160 -27.90 -46.42 29.52
N SER A 161 -27.47 -45.46 30.34
CA SER A 161 -28.31 -44.79 31.34
C SER A 161 -28.90 -43.47 30.84
N SER A 162 -28.13 -42.68 30.09
CA SER A 162 -28.52 -41.31 29.68
C SER A 162 -28.89 -41.17 28.20
N GLY A 163 -28.70 -42.21 27.39
CA GLY A 163 -28.96 -42.21 25.96
C GLY A 163 -27.82 -41.61 25.15
N CYS A 164 -28.15 -40.88 24.08
CA CYS A 164 -27.13 -40.31 23.20
C CYS A 164 -26.31 -39.22 23.89
N VAL A 165 -25.00 -39.31 23.75
CA VAL A 165 -24.02 -38.37 24.29
C VAL A 165 -23.08 -37.95 23.16
N PHE A 166 -23.01 -36.64 22.92
CA PHE A 166 -22.23 -36.02 21.86
C PHE A 166 -21.09 -35.22 22.50
N THR A 167 -19.87 -35.75 22.45
CA THR A 167 -18.72 -35.14 23.13
C THR A 167 -17.84 -34.41 22.12
N ASN A 168 -17.54 -33.13 22.36
CA ASN A 168 -16.63 -32.37 21.51
C ASN A 168 -15.31 -33.10 21.32
N ASN A 169 -14.89 -33.25 20.06
CA ASN A 169 -13.64 -33.92 19.70
C ASN A 169 -12.61 -32.90 19.17
N THR A 170 -11.41 -33.40 18.88
CA THR A 170 -10.28 -32.61 18.35
C THR A 170 -9.81 -33.13 16.99
N SER A 171 -10.69 -33.78 16.24
CA SER A 171 -10.38 -34.33 14.93
C SER A 171 -10.11 -33.23 13.91
N THR A 172 -9.42 -33.57 12.83
CA THR A 172 -9.36 -32.71 11.64
C THR A 172 -10.75 -32.61 11.04
N CYS A 173 -11.11 -31.42 10.56
CA CYS A 173 -12.39 -31.17 9.93
C CYS A 173 -12.20 -30.25 8.71
N ASN A 174 -13.29 -29.75 8.13
CA ASN A 174 -13.25 -28.72 7.09
C ASN A 174 -14.35 -27.70 7.38
N ASP A 175 -13.97 -26.45 7.62
CA ASP A 175 -14.92 -25.36 7.92
C ASP A 175 -15.50 -24.72 6.65
N ASN A 176 -15.14 -25.27 5.49
CA ASN A 176 -15.45 -24.85 4.13
C ASN A 176 -15.04 -23.40 3.80
N SER A 177 -14.14 -22.81 4.60
CA SER A 177 -13.59 -21.50 4.33
C SER A 177 -12.25 -21.61 3.62
N ALA A 178 -12.13 -20.99 2.45
CA ALA A 178 -10.87 -20.83 1.74
C ALA A 178 -9.91 -19.85 2.44
N CYS A 179 -10.34 -19.23 3.55
CA CYS A 179 -9.59 -18.26 4.35
C CYS A 179 -8.94 -18.83 5.59
N THR A 180 -9.05 -20.14 5.76
CA THR A 180 -8.53 -20.89 6.90
C THR A 180 -7.70 -22.04 6.37
N ASN A 181 -6.72 -22.46 7.17
CA ASN A 181 -5.99 -23.70 6.94
C ASN A 181 -5.93 -24.49 8.24
N THR A 182 -5.57 -25.77 8.15
CA THR A 182 -5.40 -26.64 9.32
C THR A 182 -6.66 -26.70 10.21
N ASP A 183 -7.82 -26.86 9.60
CA ASP A 183 -9.10 -26.90 10.29
C ASP A 183 -9.18 -28.06 11.28
N VAL A 184 -9.46 -27.72 12.53
CA VAL A 184 -9.56 -28.69 13.63
C VAL A 184 -10.80 -28.39 14.47
N CYS A 185 -11.36 -29.45 15.02
CA CYS A 185 -12.46 -29.32 15.94
C CYS A 185 -11.98 -28.76 17.28
N ALA A 186 -12.66 -27.72 17.75
CA ALA A 186 -12.48 -27.15 19.07
C ALA A 186 -13.83 -26.67 19.60
N ASN A 187 -14.19 -27.12 20.82
CA ASN A 187 -15.47 -26.76 21.46
C ASN A 187 -16.72 -27.04 20.59
N GLY A 188 -16.68 -28.10 19.78
CA GLY A 188 -17.80 -28.49 18.90
C GLY A 188 -17.90 -27.69 17.61
N VAL A 189 -16.96 -26.77 17.35
CA VAL A 189 -16.91 -25.98 16.12
C VAL A 189 -15.70 -26.40 15.31
N CYS A 190 -15.89 -26.56 14.00
CA CYS A 190 -14.80 -26.71 13.06
C CYS A 190 -14.27 -25.32 12.69
N ALA A 191 -13.00 -25.05 12.96
CA ALA A 191 -12.36 -23.80 12.57
C ALA A 191 -10.87 -24.02 12.30
N GLY A 192 -10.34 -23.31 11.31
CA GLY A 192 -8.90 -23.29 11.04
C GLY A 192 -8.17 -22.03 11.50
N THR A 193 -6.88 -22.02 11.24
CA THR A 193 -6.02 -20.85 11.39
C THR A 193 -6.25 -19.91 10.21
N LYS A 194 -6.58 -18.65 10.48
CA LYS A 194 -6.82 -17.65 9.44
C LYS A 194 -5.55 -17.45 8.59
N ILE A 195 -5.70 -17.52 7.28
CA ILE A 195 -4.61 -17.20 6.35
C ILE A 195 -4.42 -15.68 6.26
N THR A 196 -3.18 -15.25 6.05
CA THR A 196 -2.87 -13.85 5.73
C THR A 196 -2.81 -13.70 4.22
N CYS A 197 -3.77 -12.96 3.66
CA CYS A 197 -3.70 -12.51 2.29
C CYS A 197 -2.89 -11.22 2.30
N ASN A 198 -1.64 -11.29 1.85
CA ASN A 198 -0.79 -10.13 1.63
C ASN A 198 0.00 -10.37 0.35
N ASP A 199 -0.27 -9.60 -0.70
CA ASP A 199 0.44 -9.71 -1.98
C ASP A 199 1.61 -8.71 -2.11
N THR A 200 1.87 -7.94 -1.04
CA THR A 200 2.89 -6.90 -0.92
C THR A 200 2.67 -5.67 -1.81
N ASN A 201 1.55 -5.59 -2.51
CA ASN A 201 1.21 -4.48 -3.39
C ASN A 201 0.43 -3.41 -2.61
N LEU A 202 1.03 -2.22 -2.45
CA LEU A 202 0.37 -1.07 -1.82
C LEU A 202 -0.93 -0.66 -2.54
N CYS A 203 -1.01 -0.94 -3.85
CA CYS A 203 -2.14 -0.56 -4.70
C CYS A 203 -3.31 -1.54 -4.70
N THR A 204 -3.30 -2.50 -3.79
CA THR A 204 -4.40 -3.40 -3.52
C THR A 204 -4.78 -3.37 -2.05
N ASP A 205 -6.08 -3.51 -1.80
CA ASP A 205 -6.62 -3.78 -0.47
C ASP A 205 -6.78 -5.30 -0.34
N ASP A 206 -5.91 -5.89 0.47
CA ASP A 206 -5.86 -7.34 0.64
C ASP A 206 -6.94 -7.79 1.60
N SER A 207 -7.76 -8.73 1.15
CA SER A 207 -8.76 -9.35 1.99
C SER A 207 -8.93 -10.82 1.64
N CYS A 208 -9.66 -11.52 2.48
CA CYS A 208 -9.96 -12.93 2.24
C CYS A 208 -11.46 -13.12 2.14
N ASN A 209 -11.90 -13.68 1.02
CA ASN A 209 -13.26 -14.10 0.78
C ASN A 209 -13.43 -15.57 1.13
N VAL A 210 -14.40 -15.90 1.99
CA VAL A 210 -14.61 -17.27 2.49
C VAL A 210 -14.81 -18.31 1.39
N GLY A 211 -15.36 -17.95 0.23
CA GLY A 211 -15.61 -18.88 -0.87
C GLY A 211 -14.48 -18.94 -1.92
N SER A 212 -13.81 -17.82 -2.19
CA SER A 212 -12.80 -17.73 -3.26
C SER A 212 -11.36 -17.59 -2.76
N GLY A 213 -11.13 -17.48 -1.45
CA GLY A 213 -9.82 -17.29 -0.85
C GLY A 213 -9.34 -15.84 -0.93
N CYS A 214 -8.03 -15.64 -1.11
CA CYS A 214 -7.45 -14.30 -1.16
C CYS A 214 -7.98 -13.49 -2.35
N VAL A 215 -8.35 -12.24 -2.07
CA VAL A 215 -8.77 -11.26 -3.06
C VAL A 215 -8.01 -9.96 -2.84
N PHE A 216 -7.55 -9.36 -3.93
CA PHE A 216 -6.68 -8.17 -3.92
C PHE A 216 -7.39 -7.08 -4.73
N ALA A 217 -8.15 -6.23 -4.05
CA ALA A 217 -9.00 -5.23 -4.71
C ALA A 217 -8.19 -3.97 -5.02
N ASN A 218 -8.17 -3.53 -6.28
CA ASN A 218 -7.48 -2.30 -6.67
C ASN A 218 -7.98 -1.11 -5.83
N ASN A 219 -7.05 -0.39 -5.23
CA ASN A 219 -7.36 0.83 -4.47
C ASN A 219 -6.84 2.08 -5.22
N THR A 220 -7.07 3.25 -4.62
CA THR A 220 -6.70 4.56 -5.20
C THR A 220 -5.86 5.39 -4.24
N VAL A 221 -5.14 4.74 -3.32
CA VAL A 221 -4.31 5.46 -2.35
C VAL A 221 -3.15 6.17 -3.04
N THR A 222 -2.61 7.19 -2.39
CA THR A 222 -1.38 7.84 -2.85
C THR A 222 -0.21 6.88 -2.70
N CYS A 223 0.66 6.87 -3.70
CA CYS A 223 1.82 6.00 -3.74
C CYS A 223 3.02 6.78 -4.32
N ASN A 224 4.13 6.10 -4.59
CA ASN A 224 5.26 6.65 -5.33
C ASN A 224 5.67 5.62 -6.37
N ASP A 225 5.65 5.99 -7.65
CA ASP A 225 5.94 5.07 -8.76
C ASP A 225 7.45 4.96 -9.06
N GLY A 226 8.27 5.70 -8.31
CA GLY A 226 9.71 5.78 -8.43
C GLY A 226 10.19 6.61 -9.62
N ASP A 227 9.29 7.25 -10.36
CA ASP A 227 9.60 8.06 -11.53
C ASP A 227 9.61 9.55 -11.14
N ALA A 228 10.79 10.17 -11.10
CA ALA A 228 10.94 11.59 -10.82
C ALA A 228 10.27 12.50 -11.89
N CYS A 229 9.84 11.92 -13.01
CA CYS A 229 9.14 12.58 -14.10
C CYS A 229 7.62 12.54 -14.00
N THR A 230 7.09 11.99 -12.91
CA THR A 230 5.66 11.99 -12.65
C THR A 230 5.38 12.74 -11.35
N SER A 231 4.14 13.17 -11.19
CA SER A 231 3.67 13.80 -9.96
C SER A 231 2.23 13.39 -9.65
N GLY A 232 1.89 13.47 -8.36
CA GLY A 232 0.55 13.14 -7.88
C GLY A 232 0.23 11.64 -7.97
N ASP A 233 1.23 10.78 -7.76
CA ASP A 233 1.13 9.34 -7.99
C ASP A 233 0.07 8.70 -7.10
N LYS A 234 -0.76 7.91 -7.77
CA LYS A 234 -1.88 7.20 -7.15
C LYS A 234 -2.00 5.82 -7.73
N CYS A 235 -2.56 4.95 -6.92
CA CYS A 235 -2.88 3.61 -7.37
C CYS A 235 -3.98 3.66 -8.43
N GLY A 236 -3.73 2.97 -9.55
CA GLY A 236 -4.65 2.80 -10.66
C GLY A 236 -4.43 1.43 -11.28
N SER A 237 -5.47 0.60 -11.32
CA SER A 237 -5.40 -0.77 -11.86
C SER A 237 -4.28 -1.63 -11.24
N ALA A 238 -4.15 -1.60 -9.90
CA ALA A 238 -3.12 -2.31 -9.12
C ALA A 238 -1.66 -1.85 -9.36
N VAL A 239 -1.45 -0.72 -10.04
CA VAL A 239 -0.11 -0.16 -10.28
C VAL A 239 -0.07 1.27 -9.76
N CYS A 240 1.05 1.64 -9.15
CA CYS A 240 1.29 3.04 -8.82
C CYS A 240 1.63 3.80 -10.10
N VAL A 241 0.83 4.82 -10.44
CA VAL A 241 1.04 5.62 -11.64
C VAL A 241 0.89 7.11 -11.31
N GLY A 242 1.84 7.93 -11.77
CA GLY A 242 1.74 9.38 -11.70
C GLY A 242 1.41 10.06 -13.02
N THR A 243 1.13 11.36 -12.94
CA THR A 243 0.92 12.20 -14.13
C THR A 243 2.25 12.76 -14.58
N VAL A 244 2.61 12.55 -15.86
CA VAL A 244 3.88 13.05 -16.43
C VAL A 244 3.97 14.57 -16.28
N ILE A 245 5.08 15.03 -15.72
CA ILE A 245 5.39 16.45 -15.59
C ILE A 245 6.02 16.99 -16.88
N SER A 246 5.74 18.24 -17.20
CA SER A 246 6.43 18.93 -18.30
C SER A 246 7.74 19.52 -17.80
N CYS A 247 8.85 19.15 -18.41
CA CYS A 247 10.17 19.74 -18.14
C CYS A 247 10.49 20.95 -19.03
N ASP A 248 9.59 21.33 -19.93
CA ASP A 248 9.73 22.51 -20.79
C ASP A 248 9.88 23.78 -19.96
N ASP A 249 11.07 24.40 -20.02
CA ASP A 249 11.37 25.66 -19.34
C ASP A 249 11.17 26.88 -20.26
N VAL A 250 10.57 26.67 -21.44
CA VAL A 250 10.28 27.67 -22.47
C VAL A 250 11.55 28.27 -23.08
N ASN A 251 12.73 27.75 -22.72
CA ASN A 251 13.99 28.22 -23.25
C ASN A 251 14.37 27.43 -24.51
N VAL A 252 14.25 28.07 -25.67
CA VAL A 252 14.64 27.47 -26.96
C VAL A 252 16.11 27.00 -27.01
N CYS A 253 16.96 27.49 -26.11
CA CYS A 253 18.36 27.10 -26.01
C CYS A 253 18.64 25.89 -25.12
N THR A 254 17.63 25.21 -24.62
CA THR A 254 17.76 23.93 -23.91
C THR A 254 17.01 22.83 -24.65
N ASN A 255 17.53 21.62 -24.54
CA ASN A 255 16.79 20.40 -24.84
C ASN A 255 16.26 19.90 -23.52
N ASP A 256 14.94 19.97 -23.37
CA ASP A 256 14.29 19.55 -22.15
C ASP A 256 14.04 18.05 -22.21
N SER A 257 14.44 17.39 -21.14
CA SER A 257 14.32 15.95 -21.00
C SER A 257 13.96 15.63 -19.57
N CYS A 258 13.34 14.48 -19.36
CA CYS A 258 13.10 14.00 -18.02
C CYS A 258 13.77 12.66 -17.81
N ASP A 259 14.67 12.62 -16.83
CA ASP A 259 15.31 11.39 -16.36
C ASP A 259 14.50 10.82 -15.20
N LYS A 260 14.18 9.53 -15.27
CA LYS A 260 13.28 8.87 -14.31
C LYS A 260 13.79 8.87 -12.87
N ILE A 261 15.08 9.14 -12.64
CA ILE A 261 15.68 9.16 -11.30
C ILE A 261 16.06 10.59 -10.91
N ALA A 262 16.72 11.32 -11.82
CA ALA A 262 17.24 12.66 -11.55
C ALA A 262 16.18 13.77 -11.74
N GLY A 263 15.07 13.48 -12.42
CA GLY A 263 14.00 14.43 -12.73
C GLY A 263 14.27 15.27 -13.98
N CYS A 264 13.68 16.47 -14.03
CA CYS A 264 13.82 17.37 -15.17
C CYS A 264 15.27 17.82 -15.40
N ALA A 265 15.73 17.71 -16.65
CA ALA A 265 17.04 18.14 -17.09
C ALA A 265 16.91 18.99 -18.36
N ASN A 266 17.40 20.23 -18.28
CA ASN A 266 17.36 21.20 -19.38
C ASN A 266 18.79 21.40 -19.86
N VAL A 267 19.19 20.61 -20.86
CA VAL A 267 20.58 20.57 -21.33
C VAL A 267 20.77 21.59 -22.44
N ALA A 268 21.73 22.51 -22.28
CA ALA A 268 22.02 23.52 -23.30
C ALA A 268 22.23 22.89 -24.69
N ASN A 269 21.53 23.40 -25.70
CA ASN A 269 21.63 22.95 -27.08
C ASN A 269 22.43 23.94 -27.93
N THR A 270 22.63 23.63 -29.21
CA THR A 270 23.35 24.47 -30.18
C THR A 270 22.45 25.01 -31.28
N ALA A 271 21.14 25.05 -31.03
CA ALA A 271 20.17 25.58 -31.98
C ALA A 271 20.46 27.05 -32.30
N THR A 272 19.99 27.49 -33.46
CA THR A 272 19.95 28.91 -33.79
C THR A 272 18.88 29.56 -32.93
N CYS A 273 19.24 30.62 -32.22
CA CYS A 273 18.33 31.45 -31.45
C CYS A 273 18.45 32.90 -31.92
N ASP A 274 17.54 33.78 -31.50
CA ASP A 274 17.63 35.22 -31.78
C ASP A 274 17.52 35.94 -30.44
N ASP A 275 18.58 36.63 -30.03
CA ASP A 275 18.65 37.40 -28.79
C ASP A 275 17.99 38.79 -28.93
N LYS A 276 17.39 39.07 -30.10
CA LYS A 276 16.76 40.34 -30.50
C LYS A 276 17.72 41.53 -30.49
N ASN A 277 19.02 41.27 -30.48
CA ASN A 277 20.02 42.30 -30.58
C ASN A 277 20.47 42.44 -32.04
N ALA A 278 20.03 43.49 -32.70
CA ALA A 278 20.39 43.76 -34.09
C ALA A 278 21.89 44.07 -34.30
N CYS A 279 22.66 44.18 -33.22
CA CYS A 279 24.12 44.35 -33.22
C CYS A 279 24.90 43.06 -33.03
N THR A 280 24.24 41.92 -33.02
CA THR A 280 24.88 40.61 -33.09
C THR A 280 24.43 39.92 -34.38
N THR A 281 25.26 39.02 -34.91
CA THR A 281 24.86 38.13 -36.00
C THR A 281 25.36 36.71 -35.75
N GLY A 282 24.61 35.71 -36.24
CA GLY A 282 25.01 34.31 -36.18
C GLY A 282 24.78 33.69 -34.80
N GLU A 283 23.74 34.14 -34.12
CA GLU A 283 23.31 33.71 -32.80
C GLU A 283 23.07 32.21 -32.77
N LYS A 284 23.84 31.56 -31.91
CA LYS A 284 23.60 30.18 -31.51
C LYS A 284 23.50 30.15 -30.00
N CYS A 285 22.76 29.18 -29.51
CA CYS A 285 22.76 28.83 -28.11
C CYS A 285 24.20 28.48 -27.71
N ALA A 286 24.84 29.40 -26.98
CA ALA A 286 26.17 29.22 -26.43
C ALA A 286 26.08 28.36 -25.16
N THR A 287 27.23 27.98 -24.58
CA THR A 287 27.34 27.10 -23.39
C THR A 287 26.70 27.67 -22.11
N LYS A 288 26.00 28.81 -22.17
CA LYS A 288 25.10 29.33 -21.14
C LYS A 288 23.81 29.87 -21.77
N ALA A 289 22.68 29.58 -21.11
CA ALA A 289 21.35 30.08 -21.44
C ALA A 289 21.39 31.61 -21.64
N GLY A 290 21.21 32.04 -22.89
CA GLY A 290 21.27 33.45 -23.26
C GLY A 290 21.53 33.71 -24.74
N GLY A 291 22.19 32.78 -25.45
CA GLY A 291 22.62 33.03 -26.83
C GLY A 291 23.71 34.12 -26.87
N GLY A 292 24.69 33.96 -27.76
CA GLY A 292 25.72 34.99 -27.93
C GLY A 292 26.12 35.01 -29.38
N GLY A 293 25.62 35.99 -30.14
CA GLY A 293 26.06 36.23 -31.51
C GLY A 293 27.39 36.98 -31.55
N VAL A 294 27.99 37.05 -32.74
CA VAL A 294 29.21 37.82 -32.96
C VAL A 294 28.84 39.30 -33.02
N ALA A 295 29.45 40.12 -32.17
CA ALA A 295 29.21 41.55 -32.13
C ALA A 295 29.57 42.21 -33.48
N LYS A 296 28.65 43.01 -34.00
CA LYS A 296 28.83 43.81 -35.21
C LYS A 296 29.90 44.87 -34.95
N VAL A 297 30.97 44.84 -35.73
CA VAL A 297 32.05 45.82 -35.65
C VAL A 297 31.62 47.09 -36.38
N CYS A 298 31.58 48.19 -35.64
CA CYS A 298 31.40 49.54 -36.15
C CYS A 298 32.70 50.28 -35.85
N ASP A 299 33.54 50.50 -36.85
CA ASP A 299 34.78 51.29 -36.77
C ASP A 299 34.83 52.14 -38.04
N ASP A 300 34.82 53.47 -37.89
CA ASP A 300 34.90 54.42 -39.02
C ASP A 300 36.33 54.91 -39.28
N ALA A 301 37.31 54.33 -38.58
CA ALA A 301 38.72 54.70 -38.57
C ALA A 301 39.00 56.15 -38.12
N ASN A 302 38.01 56.86 -37.55
CA ASN A 302 38.21 58.18 -36.99
C ASN A 302 38.68 58.07 -35.53
N PRO A 303 39.89 58.58 -35.20
CA PRO A 303 40.43 58.45 -33.85
C PRO A 303 39.67 59.26 -32.79
N CYS A 304 38.72 60.12 -33.16
CA CYS A 304 37.99 61.01 -32.25
C CYS A 304 36.48 60.70 -32.13
N THR A 305 36.02 59.57 -32.66
CA THR A 305 34.65 59.06 -32.48
C THR A 305 34.63 57.87 -31.53
N ALA A 306 33.60 57.81 -30.69
CA ALA A 306 33.23 56.61 -29.96
C ALA A 306 32.29 55.80 -30.85
N ASP A 307 32.80 54.69 -31.37
CA ASP A 307 32.06 53.87 -32.30
C ASP A 307 31.27 52.81 -31.55
N SER A 308 29.97 52.77 -31.81
CA SER A 308 29.05 51.84 -31.15
C SER A 308 27.98 51.36 -32.11
N CYS A 309 27.37 50.22 -31.81
CA CYS A 309 26.24 49.73 -32.56
C CYS A 309 24.95 49.92 -31.76
N ASN A 310 23.91 50.46 -32.40
CA ASN A 310 22.59 50.61 -31.80
C ASN A 310 21.86 49.25 -31.76
N THR A 311 21.71 48.67 -30.57
CA THR A 311 21.21 47.30 -30.36
C THR A 311 19.78 47.03 -30.87
N THR A 312 18.99 48.08 -31.12
CA THR A 312 17.62 47.97 -31.64
C THR A 312 17.57 48.01 -33.17
N SER A 313 18.37 48.88 -33.79
CA SER A 313 18.34 49.09 -35.25
C SER A 313 19.47 48.39 -36.01
N GLY A 314 20.52 47.97 -35.30
CA GLY A 314 21.75 47.44 -35.88
C GLY A 314 22.60 48.50 -36.59
N ALA A 315 22.23 49.78 -36.52
CA ALA A 315 22.97 50.87 -37.16
C ALA A 315 24.23 51.22 -36.36
N CYS A 316 25.33 51.50 -37.08
CA CYS A 316 26.53 52.05 -36.46
C CYS A 316 26.31 53.51 -36.11
N VAL A 317 26.71 53.88 -34.90
CA VAL A 317 26.64 55.23 -34.35
C VAL A 317 28.06 55.69 -34.04
N PHE A 318 28.46 56.79 -34.67
CA PHE A 318 29.77 57.41 -34.52
C PHE A 318 29.58 58.77 -33.85
N ALA A 319 29.85 58.84 -32.55
CA ALA A 319 29.65 60.05 -31.77
C ALA A 319 31.01 60.67 -31.41
N PHE A 320 31.20 61.96 -31.72
CA PHE A 320 32.42 62.67 -31.33
C PHE A 320 32.59 62.61 -29.79
N SER A 321 33.78 62.22 -29.34
CA SER A 321 34.10 62.13 -27.92
C SER A 321 35.45 62.77 -27.65
N ALA A 322 35.43 63.91 -26.94
CA ALA A 322 36.64 64.61 -26.52
C ALA A 322 37.55 63.70 -25.68
N THR A 323 36.97 62.79 -24.88
CA THR A 323 37.70 61.83 -24.05
C THR A 323 38.43 60.78 -24.89
N VAL A 324 37.81 60.28 -25.97
CA VAL A 324 38.44 59.33 -26.91
C VAL A 324 39.55 60.02 -27.71
N CYS A 325 39.31 61.27 -28.12
CA CYS A 325 40.26 62.07 -28.88
C CYS A 325 41.57 62.35 -28.11
N THR A 326 41.52 62.50 -26.78
CA THR A 326 42.74 62.69 -25.95
C THR A 326 43.58 61.43 -25.75
N ALA A 327 43.08 60.24 -26.10
CA ALA A 327 43.74 58.96 -25.84
C ALA A 327 44.56 58.41 -27.02
N LYS A 328 44.46 59.00 -28.23
CA LYS A 328 45.22 58.59 -29.43
C LYS A 328 46.08 59.77 -29.95
N PRO A 329 47.37 59.58 -30.25
CA PRO A 329 48.24 60.68 -30.70
C PRO A 329 47.83 61.20 -32.09
N LEU A 330 47.61 62.52 -32.19
CA LEU A 330 47.34 63.24 -33.45
C LEU A 330 48.60 63.29 -34.34
N PRO A 331 48.48 63.37 -35.68
CA PRO A 331 49.60 63.19 -36.61
C PRO A 331 50.57 64.38 -36.75
N TYR A 332 50.38 65.49 -36.04
CA TYR A 332 51.28 66.65 -36.13
C TYR A 332 51.72 67.10 -34.74
N VAL A 333 52.94 66.72 -34.35
CA VAL A 333 53.48 66.94 -32.99
C VAL A 333 54.81 67.71 -32.97
N ASN A 334 55.27 68.26 -34.10
CA ASN A 334 56.53 68.99 -34.15
C ASN A 334 56.36 70.46 -34.57
N PRO A 335 57.20 71.39 -34.05
CA PRO A 335 57.28 72.79 -34.51
C PRO A 335 57.57 72.90 -36.01
N ILE A 336 57.10 73.97 -36.64
CA ILE A 336 57.36 74.28 -38.07
C ILE A 336 58.87 74.44 -38.29
N ASP A 337 59.47 73.56 -39.10
CA ASP A 337 60.87 73.68 -39.54
C ASP A 337 60.96 74.62 -40.74
N CYS A 338 61.64 75.75 -40.59
CA CYS A 338 61.83 76.76 -41.62
C CYS A 338 62.76 76.31 -42.78
N GLY A 339 63.34 75.10 -42.70
CA GLY A 339 64.06 74.43 -43.78
C GLY A 339 63.22 73.39 -44.57
N ASP A 340 61.94 73.21 -44.24
CA ASP A 340 61.08 72.24 -44.92
C ASP A 340 60.80 72.67 -46.37
N ALA A 341 61.21 71.85 -47.33
CA ALA A 341 61.02 72.08 -48.76
C ALA A 341 59.53 72.04 -49.20
N THR A 342 58.61 71.63 -48.31
CA THR A 342 57.16 71.66 -48.54
C THR A 342 56.52 73.00 -48.19
N LEU A 343 57.25 73.93 -47.55
CA LEU A 343 56.84 75.33 -47.36
C LEU A 343 57.03 76.13 -48.66
N ALA A 344 55.96 76.26 -49.44
CA ALA A 344 55.95 77.12 -50.62
C ALA A 344 55.57 78.57 -50.25
N LEU A 345 56.54 79.49 -50.28
CA LEU A 345 56.31 80.94 -50.17
C LEU A 345 55.83 81.47 -51.54
N SER A 346 54.56 81.86 -51.65
CA SER A 346 54.04 82.51 -52.86
C SER A 346 54.26 84.02 -52.79
N ALA A 347 55.06 84.58 -53.70
CA ALA A 347 55.23 86.02 -53.84
C ALA A 347 53.96 86.67 -54.41
N ALA A 348 53.45 87.71 -53.76
CA ALA A 348 52.45 88.60 -54.33
C ALA A 348 53.09 89.55 -55.38
N VAL A 349 52.30 89.89 -56.38
CA VAL A 349 52.67 90.52 -57.66
C VAL A 349 53.46 91.83 -57.49
N GLY A 350 54.68 91.91 -58.04
CA GLY A 350 55.48 93.15 -58.00
C GLY A 350 56.95 93.09 -58.41
N GLY A 351 57.48 91.95 -58.91
CA GLY A 351 58.82 91.90 -59.51
C GLY A 351 60.03 91.99 -58.56
N VAL A 352 59.83 91.95 -57.24
CA VAL A 352 60.91 91.84 -56.24
C VAL A 352 61.01 90.38 -55.80
N VAL A 353 62.17 89.75 -56.01
CA VAL A 353 62.45 88.38 -55.55
C VAL A 353 63.09 88.47 -54.16
N TRP A 354 62.40 87.92 -53.16
CA TRP A 354 62.91 87.85 -51.78
C TRP A 354 63.74 86.58 -51.60
N GLY A 355 65.01 86.73 -51.21
CA GLY A 355 65.89 85.62 -50.85
C GLY A 355 66.01 85.48 -49.33
N LEU A 356 66.10 84.24 -48.83
CA LEU A 356 66.51 83.95 -47.45
C LEU A 356 68.00 84.29 -47.28
N ASP A 357 68.32 85.29 -46.46
CA ASP A 357 69.67 85.89 -46.40
C ASP A 357 70.71 85.04 -45.62
N ALA A 358 70.28 84.11 -44.75
CA ALA A 358 71.07 82.97 -44.24
C ALA A 358 70.30 82.20 -43.17
N THR A 359 70.48 80.88 -43.12
CA THR A 359 70.12 80.04 -41.97
C THR A 359 71.09 80.34 -40.81
N PRO A 360 70.62 80.64 -39.58
CA PRO A 360 71.51 80.70 -38.43
C PRO A 360 72.19 79.34 -38.21
N GLY A 361 73.45 79.34 -37.77
CA GLY A 361 74.17 78.11 -37.46
C GLY A 361 73.43 77.28 -36.40
N ALA A 362 73.08 76.05 -36.78
CA ALA A 362 72.60 74.93 -35.95
C ALA A 362 71.73 75.28 -34.71
N PRO A 363 70.39 75.10 -34.75
CA PRO A 363 69.56 75.21 -33.56
C PRO A 363 69.73 73.99 -32.65
N GLY A 364 70.18 74.22 -31.42
CA GLY A 364 70.11 73.27 -30.31
C GLY A 364 68.66 73.09 -29.82
N LYS A 365 68.40 71.92 -29.21
CA LYS A 365 67.09 71.46 -28.75
C LYS A 365 66.29 72.51 -27.94
N LEU A 366 65.01 72.64 -28.31
CA LEU A 366 63.88 73.20 -27.54
C LEU A 366 63.87 74.73 -27.30
N SER A 367 63.99 75.54 -28.35
CA SER A 367 63.26 76.80 -28.49
C SER A 367 63.27 77.26 -29.97
N GLY A 368 62.23 76.94 -30.71
CA GLY A 368 62.10 77.30 -32.14
C GLY A 368 61.64 78.75 -32.31
N SER A 369 62.55 79.71 -32.14
CA SER A 369 62.36 81.07 -32.62
C SER A 369 62.93 81.14 -34.04
N CYS A 370 62.09 81.02 -35.08
CA CYS A 370 62.54 81.32 -36.44
C CYS A 370 62.62 82.83 -36.63
N SER A 371 63.83 83.37 -36.75
CA SER A 371 64.06 84.72 -37.25
C SER A 371 64.17 84.67 -38.78
N LEU A 372 63.12 85.08 -39.48
CA LEU A 372 63.16 85.25 -40.93
C LEU A 372 63.66 86.66 -41.25
N ASN A 373 64.87 86.76 -41.83
CA ASN A 373 65.43 88.02 -42.31
C ASN A 373 65.17 88.15 -43.81
N PHE A 374 64.45 89.20 -44.21
CA PHE A 374 64.11 89.46 -45.61
C PHE A 374 64.73 90.78 -46.08
N ASN A 375 65.41 90.73 -47.24
CA ASN A 375 66.05 91.86 -47.91
C ASN A 375 65.49 91.99 -49.34
N ASN A 376 65.21 93.23 -49.78
CA ASN A 376 64.74 93.53 -51.14
C ASN A 376 65.88 93.67 -52.16
N GLY A 377 67.12 93.31 -51.80
CA GLY A 377 68.27 93.21 -52.69
C GLY A 377 68.87 94.53 -53.18
N THR A 378 68.37 95.70 -52.74
CA THR A 378 68.75 97.01 -53.31
C THR A 378 69.48 97.98 -52.35
N ASN A 379 69.76 97.60 -51.10
CA ASN A 379 70.33 98.50 -50.08
C ASN A 379 71.80 98.26 -49.67
N TYR A 380 72.60 97.53 -50.46
CA TYR A 380 74.06 97.50 -50.31
C TYR A 380 74.73 98.43 -51.33
N VAL A 381 74.59 99.74 -51.15
CA VAL A 381 75.52 100.71 -51.76
C VAL A 381 76.31 101.34 -50.63
N ALA A 382 77.58 100.95 -50.54
CA ALA A 382 78.52 101.41 -49.55
C ALA A 382 78.73 102.93 -49.63
N THR A 383 78.37 103.66 -48.57
CA THR A 383 79.06 104.88 -48.12
C THR A 383 78.52 105.28 -46.74
N GLY A 384 79.23 104.91 -45.67
CA GLY A 384 78.90 105.23 -44.28
C GLY A 384 78.28 104.05 -43.55
N GLY A 385 79.05 103.42 -42.66
CA GLY A 385 78.72 102.16 -42.01
C GLY A 385 77.33 102.09 -41.39
N LEU A 386 76.45 101.29 -42.00
CA LEU A 386 75.25 100.77 -41.38
C LEU A 386 75.58 99.36 -40.85
N THR A 387 75.67 99.25 -39.53
CA THR A 387 75.75 97.97 -38.83
C THR A 387 74.39 97.28 -38.93
N PRO A 388 74.29 95.95 -39.15
CA PRO A 388 73.04 95.21 -38.97
C PRO A 388 72.53 95.48 -37.57
N ARG A 389 71.43 96.24 -37.44
CA ARG A 389 70.87 96.63 -36.14
C ARG A 389 69.53 95.95 -35.93
N GLY A 390 69.60 94.70 -35.49
CA GLY A 390 68.52 94.00 -34.80
C GLY A 390 67.86 92.87 -35.58
N THR A 391 67.48 91.84 -34.84
CA THR A 391 66.57 90.76 -35.25
C THR A 391 65.30 90.97 -34.43
N ALA A 392 64.12 91.05 -35.06
CA ALA A 392 62.86 91.06 -34.34
C ALA A 392 62.30 89.64 -34.31
N THR A 393 62.00 89.13 -33.11
CA THR A 393 61.33 87.84 -32.92
C THR A 393 59.92 88.14 -32.45
N THR A 394 58.93 87.73 -33.24
CA THR A 394 57.52 87.76 -32.84
C THR A 394 57.03 86.32 -32.75
N ASN A 395 56.43 85.97 -31.61
CA ASN A 395 55.83 84.66 -31.38
C ASN A 395 54.34 84.79 -31.68
N PHE A 396 53.86 84.08 -32.71
CA PHE A 396 52.43 83.94 -32.98
C PHE A 396 51.98 82.58 -32.46
N VAL A 397 50.90 82.56 -31.66
CA VAL A 397 50.18 81.34 -31.29
C VAL A 397 48.91 81.31 -32.12
N VAL A 398 48.79 80.32 -33.00
CA VAL A 398 47.58 80.11 -33.81
C VAL A 398 46.85 78.89 -33.24
N ASP A 399 45.59 79.07 -32.83
CA ASP A 399 44.74 77.97 -32.37
C ASP A 399 44.33 77.09 -33.56
N GLY A 400 44.93 75.90 -33.64
CA GLY A 400 44.76 74.94 -34.73
C GLY A 400 43.66 73.90 -34.50
N THR A 401 42.83 74.03 -33.45
CA THR A 401 41.85 73.02 -33.04
C THR A 401 40.78 72.68 -34.08
N ALA A 402 40.66 73.47 -35.15
CA ALA A 402 39.76 73.22 -36.28
C ALA A 402 40.42 73.38 -37.68
N ALA A 403 41.74 73.53 -37.78
CA ALA A 403 42.40 73.96 -39.01
C ALA A 403 42.95 72.80 -39.85
N THR A 404 42.76 72.86 -41.18
CA THR A 404 43.38 71.93 -42.14
C THR A 404 44.54 72.54 -42.94
N LYS A 405 44.78 73.86 -42.85
CA LYS A 405 45.85 74.59 -43.57
C LYS A 405 46.22 75.90 -42.82
N VAL A 406 47.49 76.33 -42.84
CA VAL A 406 47.94 77.64 -42.34
C VAL A 406 48.65 78.41 -43.46
N VAL A 407 48.34 79.70 -43.64
CA VAL A 407 48.95 80.59 -44.64
C VAL A 407 49.55 81.81 -43.94
N VAL A 408 50.79 82.18 -44.29
CA VAL A 408 51.49 83.36 -43.76
C VAL A 408 51.77 84.34 -44.89
N SER A 409 51.34 85.59 -44.74
CA SER A 409 51.51 86.68 -45.71
C SER A 409 52.41 87.78 -45.15
N PHE A 410 53.17 88.42 -46.04
CA PHE A 410 54.08 89.51 -45.71
C PHE A 410 53.84 90.70 -46.63
N GLU A 411 53.71 91.90 -46.06
CA GLU A 411 53.62 93.15 -46.82
C GLU A 411 54.69 94.14 -46.35
N SER A 412 55.34 94.84 -47.29
CA SER A 412 56.23 95.97 -47.01
C SER A 412 55.71 97.20 -47.76
N TYR A 413 55.53 98.29 -47.03
CA TYR A 413 55.08 99.57 -47.58
C TYR A 413 56.20 100.60 -47.45
N ASN A 414 56.61 101.16 -48.59
CA ASN A 414 57.52 102.29 -48.65
C ASN A 414 56.71 103.55 -48.97
N GLY A 415 56.42 104.36 -47.96
CA GLY A 415 55.69 105.61 -48.13
C GLY A 415 55.93 106.61 -46.99
N ALA A 416 55.56 107.85 -47.24
CA ALA A 416 55.60 108.91 -46.24
C ALA A 416 54.36 108.82 -45.34
N ASP A 417 54.54 108.82 -44.03
CA ASP A 417 53.45 108.97 -43.07
C ASP A 417 52.93 110.43 -43.12
N PRO A 418 51.62 110.66 -43.38
CA PRO A 418 51.05 112.01 -43.39
C PRO A 418 51.04 112.71 -42.01
N VAL A 419 51.37 112.02 -40.91
CA VAL A 419 51.31 112.54 -39.54
C VAL A 419 52.70 112.90 -38.97
N GLU A 420 53.80 112.37 -39.51
CA GLU A 420 55.16 112.68 -39.07
C GLU A 420 56.08 113.12 -40.23
N ASN A 421 56.38 114.42 -40.26
CA ASN A 421 57.32 115.13 -41.13
C ASN A 421 58.43 114.28 -41.81
N ASN A 422 58.21 113.92 -43.07
CA ASN A 422 59.19 113.67 -44.14
C ASN A 422 60.34 112.66 -43.89
N ASN A 423 60.15 111.67 -43.00
CA ASN A 423 61.02 110.51 -42.93
C ASN A 423 60.41 109.34 -43.73
N LEU A 424 61.23 108.70 -44.57
CA LEU A 424 60.88 107.43 -45.22
C LEU A 424 60.97 106.31 -44.17
N TYR A 425 59.87 105.59 -43.96
CA TYR A 425 59.80 104.40 -43.11
C TYR A 425 59.56 103.15 -43.97
N ASP A 426 60.20 102.04 -43.62
CA ASP A 426 59.84 100.70 -44.13
C ASP A 426 58.93 100.05 -43.10
N LEU A 427 57.61 100.06 -43.35
CA LEU A 427 56.63 99.37 -42.52
C LEU A 427 56.48 97.94 -43.04
N ARG A 428 56.62 96.96 -42.17
CA ARG A 428 56.50 95.53 -42.50
C ARG A 428 55.40 94.86 -41.67
N TYR A 429 54.47 94.19 -42.35
CA TYR A 429 53.36 93.46 -41.75
C TYR A 429 53.57 91.96 -41.93
N VAL A 430 53.22 91.19 -40.91
CA VAL A 430 53.15 89.72 -40.95
C VAL A 430 51.75 89.31 -40.52
N GLU A 431 51.08 88.54 -41.36
CA GLU A 431 49.73 88.02 -41.08
C GLU A 431 49.71 86.50 -41.22
N ALA A 432 48.95 85.81 -40.36
CA ALA A 432 48.75 84.37 -40.42
C ALA A 432 47.25 84.03 -40.40
N SER A 433 46.83 83.09 -41.26
CA SER A 433 45.44 82.63 -41.43
C SER A 433 45.35 81.11 -41.41
N VAL A 434 44.30 80.56 -40.78
CA VAL A 434 43.99 79.11 -40.73
C VAL A 434 43.02 78.63 -41.83
N ASP A 435 42.56 79.54 -42.69
CA ASP A 435 41.54 79.31 -43.73
C ASP A 435 41.90 79.96 -45.09
N GLY A 436 43.14 80.42 -45.23
CA GLY A 436 43.69 80.97 -46.48
C GLY A 436 43.10 82.32 -46.89
N PHE A 437 42.87 83.21 -45.93
CA PHE A 437 42.40 84.58 -46.16
C PHE A 437 40.94 84.73 -46.65
N ASN A 438 40.09 83.72 -46.45
CA ASN A 438 38.74 83.65 -47.02
C ASN A 438 37.57 84.11 -46.11
N THR A 439 37.76 84.33 -44.80
CA THR A 439 36.70 84.83 -43.89
C THR A 439 37.17 85.90 -42.89
N ILE A 440 36.27 86.79 -42.44
CA ILE A 440 36.56 88.10 -41.79
C ILE A 440 37.23 88.01 -40.38
N ALA A 441 37.70 86.85 -39.95
CA ALA A 441 38.39 86.66 -38.68
C ALA A 441 39.92 86.57 -38.89
N TRP A 442 40.57 87.72 -39.06
CA TRP A 442 42.03 87.83 -39.04
C TRP A 442 42.51 88.29 -37.67
N GLN A 443 43.62 87.72 -37.18
CA GLN A 443 44.40 88.33 -36.13
C GLN A 443 45.54 89.13 -36.76
N THR A 444 45.32 90.43 -36.97
CA THR A 444 46.38 91.35 -37.41
C THR A 444 47.13 91.85 -36.19
N THR A 445 48.44 91.61 -36.10
CA THR A 445 49.29 92.26 -35.11
C THR A 445 50.11 93.35 -35.81
N LEU A 446 49.87 94.61 -35.46
CA LEU A 446 50.65 95.73 -35.94
C LEU A 446 52.04 95.69 -35.28
N VAL A 447 53.08 95.46 -36.07
CA VAL A 447 54.46 95.63 -35.60
C VAL A 447 54.92 97.03 -36.00
N GLN A 448 54.61 98.03 -35.17
CA GLN A 448 55.11 99.40 -35.36
C GLN A 448 56.55 99.51 -34.85
N GLY A 449 57.49 99.79 -35.75
CA GLY A 449 58.85 100.22 -35.40
C GLY A 449 58.95 101.73 -35.49
N THR A 450 59.09 102.43 -34.36
CA THR A 450 59.42 103.86 -34.37
C THR A 450 60.86 104.09 -34.87
N ALA A 451 61.03 105.18 -35.61
CA ALA A 451 62.25 105.63 -36.26
C ALA A 451 63.59 105.30 -35.57
N LYS A 452 64.53 104.78 -36.37
CA LYS A 452 66.00 104.94 -36.25
C LYS A 452 66.57 104.84 -34.82
N GLY A 453 66.22 103.78 -34.07
CA GLY A 453 66.90 103.46 -32.82
C GLY A 453 66.24 102.30 -32.08
N ALA A 454 66.95 101.15 -32.04
CA ALA A 454 66.71 99.99 -31.17
C ALA A 454 65.25 99.46 -31.07
N TRP A 455 65.02 98.32 -31.71
CA TRP A 455 63.95 97.40 -31.33
C TRP A 455 64.32 96.75 -29.98
N THR A 456 63.45 96.83 -28.96
CA THR A 456 63.52 95.97 -27.76
C THR A 456 62.48 94.88 -27.84
#